data_AF-A0A523K730-F1
#
_entry.id   AF-A0A523K730-F1
#
_cell.length_a   1.000
_cell.length_b   1.000
_cell.length_c   1.000
_cell.angle_alpha   90.00
_cell.angle_beta   90.00
_cell.angle_gamma   90.00
#
_symmetry.space_group_name_H-M   'P 1'
#
loop_
_entity.id
_entity.type
_entity.pdbx_description
1 polymer ?
#
loop_
_entity_poly.entity_id
_entity_poly.type
_entity_poly.pdbx_seq_one_letter_code
_entity_poly.pdbx_strand_id
1 'polypeptide(L)'
;MQLIRLAIIFFVTFATFTGFANEENLSDAEDNFNQGQVFYENGEFEAAVNEFSEAISQSPGDSRYHHWLAKTYGEIAETSGWLKAMRLAGKSKDSLKRAVELDPENIRALTDLMKYYREAPRFLGGSNKKAKEISIQLEELEKKNTHSFDKHHVITVERNS
;
A
#
# COMPACT_ATOMS: atom_id res chain seq x y z
N MET A 1 45.38 23.43 26.66
CA MET A 1 44.27 22.50 27.01
C MET A 1 42.86 23.05 26.74
N GLN A 2 42.65 24.22 26.10
CA GLN A 2 41.30 24.71 25.77
C GLN A 2 40.84 24.46 24.32
N LEU A 3 41.74 24.11 23.40
CA LEU A 3 41.39 23.96 21.98
C LEU A 3 40.76 22.59 21.64
N ILE A 4 40.99 21.56 22.44
CA ILE A 4 40.48 20.19 22.17
C ILE A 4 38.98 20.05 22.54
N ARG A 5 38.47 20.87 23.47
CA ARG A 5 37.05 20.84 23.88
C ARG A 5 36.09 21.48 22.86
N LEU A 6 36.58 22.41 22.03
CA LEU A 6 35.75 23.12 21.04
C LEU A 6 35.44 22.25 19.80
N ALA A 7 36.36 21.36 19.42
CA ALA A 7 36.19 20.47 18.27
C ALA A 7 35.20 19.33 18.52
N ILE A 8 35.08 18.85 19.77
CA ILE A 8 34.17 17.75 20.14
C ILE A 8 32.72 18.23 20.17
N ILE A 9 32.47 19.48 20.60
CA ILE A 9 31.11 20.04 20.67
C ILE A 9 30.52 20.19 19.25
N PHE A 10 31.34 20.54 18.25
CA PHE A 10 30.89 20.66 16.86
C PHE A 10 30.55 19.30 16.23
N PHE A 11 31.23 18.22 16.65
CA PHE A 11 31.00 16.87 16.14
C PHE A 11 29.78 16.20 16.78
N VAL A 12 29.50 16.50 18.06
CA VAL A 12 28.33 15.97 18.79
C VAL A 12 27.02 16.62 18.32
N THR A 13 27.03 17.88 17.89
CA THR A 13 25.82 18.54 17.34
C THR A 13 25.49 18.10 15.92
N PHE A 14 26.46 17.64 15.13
CA PHE A 14 26.20 17.13 13.77
C PHE A 14 25.56 15.72 13.79
N ALA A 15 25.81 14.95 14.85
CA ALA A 15 25.28 13.59 15.01
C ALA A 15 23.84 13.52 15.54
N THR A 16 23.27 14.62 16.02
CA THR A 16 21.87 14.66 16.50
C THR A 16 20.90 15.30 15.51
N PHE A 17 21.36 15.84 14.38
CA PHE A 17 20.50 16.33 13.30
C PHE A 17 20.05 15.19 12.35
N THR A 18 19.76 14.02 12.91
CA THR A 18 19.08 12.93 12.22
C THR A 18 17.72 12.75 12.88
N GLY A 19 16.81 13.73 12.71
CA GLY A 19 15.54 13.65 13.44
C GLY A 19 14.41 14.61 13.05
N PHE A 20 14.57 15.51 12.08
CA PHE A 20 13.52 16.47 11.70
C PHE A 20 12.93 16.29 10.29
N ALA A 21 13.42 15.33 9.50
CA ALA A 21 13.00 15.18 8.09
C ALA A 21 11.89 14.15 7.83
N ASN A 22 11.39 13.45 8.86
CA ASN A 22 10.43 12.35 8.66
C ASN A 22 8.97 12.74 8.90
N GLU A 23 8.66 13.82 9.61
CA GLU A 23 7.28 14.12 10.00
C GLU A 23 6.55 15.00 8.95
N GLU A 24 7.26 15.95 8.34
CA GLU A 24 6.73 16.79 7.25
C GLU A 24 6.43 15.97 5.99
N ASN A 25 7.37 15.09 5.60
CA ASN A 25 7.29 14.30 4.38
C ASN A 25 6.19 13.20 4.43
N LEU A 26 5.83 12.74 5.63
CA LEU A 26 4.71 11.80 5.81
C LEU A 26 3.34 12.48 5.69
N SER A 27 3.24 13.75 6.14
CA SER A 27 2.04 14.55 5.97
C SER A 27 1.77 14.79 4.47
N ASP A 28 2.80 15.19 3.73
CA ASP A 28 2.70 15.43 2.29
C ASP A 28 2.27 14.16 1.54
N ALA A 29 2.77 12.98 1.96
CA ALA A 29 2.42 11.72 1.33
C ALA A 29 0.94 11.34 1.52
N GLU A 30 0.40 11.55 2.72
CA GLU A 30 -1.03 11.31 2.99
C GLU A 30 -1.90 12.36 2.30
N ASP A 31 -1.45 13.62 2.18
CA ASP A 31 -2.17 14.67 1.45
C ASP A 31 -2.26 14.36 -0.05
N ASN A 32 -1.16 13.92 -0.67
CA ASN A 32 -1.15 13.43 -2.05
C ASN A 32 -2.04 12.19 -2.19
N PHE A 33 -1.99 11.26 -1.23
CA PHE A 33 -2.86 10.09 -1.24
C PHE A 33 -4.35 10.48 -1.22
N ASN A 34 -4.75 11.38 -0.31
CA ASN A 34 -6.13 11.86 -0.20
C ASN A 34 -6.58 12.58 -1.49
N GLN A 35 -5.73 13.42 -2.08
CA GLN A 35 -6.02 14.08 -3.36
C GLN A 35 -6.17 13.07 -4.49
N GLY A 36 -5.30 12.05 -4.54
CA GLY A 36 -5.42 10.96 -5.49
C GLY A 36 -6.74 10.22 -5.38
N GLN A 37 -7.24 9.99 -4.15
CA GLN A 37 -8.57 9.41 -3.93
C GLN A 37 -9.69 10.32 -4.45
N VAL A 38 -9.61 11.63 -4.21
CA VAL A 38 -10.58 12.60 -4.74
C VAL A 38 -10.61 12.58 -6.27
N PHE A 39 -9.44 12.63 -6.92
CA PHE A 39 -9.36 12.53 -8.39
C PHE A 39 -9.90 11.20 -8.91
N TYR A 40 -9.60 10.08 -8.22
CA TYR A 40 -10.14 8.77 -8.58
C TYR A 40 -11.67 8.75 -8.53
N GLU A 41 -12.28 9.27 -7.45
CA GLU A 41 -13.74 9.32 -7.31
C GLU A 41 -14.39 10.25 -8.34
N ASN A 42 -13.68 11.28 -8.80
CA ASN A 42 -14.12 12.16 -9.89
C ASN A 42 -13.93 11.55 -11.29
N GLY A 43 -13.29 10.38 -11.41
CA GLY A 43 -12.96 9.75 -12.69
C GLY A 43 -11.75 10.38 -13.40
N GLU A 44 -11.02 11.28 -12.72
CA GLU A 44 -9.81 11.95 -13.22
C GLU A 44 -8.58 11.05 -13.01
N PHE A 45 -8.60 9.87 -13.64
CA PHE A 45 -7.65 8.80 -13.33
C PHE A 45 -6.18 9.14 -13.62
N GLU A 46 -5.88 9.91 -14.67
CA GLU A 46 -4.52 10.37 -14.94
C GLU A 46 -3.98 11.29 -13.84
N ALA A 47 -4.82 12.17 -13.28
CA ALA A 47 -4.45 13.02 -12.15
C ALA A 47 -4.25 12.17 -10.89
N ALA A 48 -5.15 11.22 -10.63
CA ALA A 48 -5.02 10.27 -9.53
C ALA A 48 -3.71 9.46 -9.59
N VAL A 49 -3.29 9.01 -10.79
CA VAL A 49 -1.99 8.33 -10.95
C VAL A 49 -0.83 9.20 -10.51
N ASN A 50 -0.84 10.50 -10.84
CA ASN A 50 0.24 11.41 -10.47
C ASN A 50 0.31 11.56 -8.95
N GLU A 51 -0.83 11.84 -8.31
CA GLU A 51 -0.91 12.02 -6.85
C GLU A 51 -0.50 10.75 -6.09
N PHE A 52 -1.00 9.58 -6.49
CA PHE A 52 -0.58 8.32 -5.89
C PHE A 52 0.90 8.02 -6.12
N SER A 53 1.46 8.41 -7.27
CA SER A 53 2.90 8.22 -7.54
C SER A 53 3.76 9.13 -6.67
N GLU A 54 3.31 10.34 -6.38
CA GLU A 54 4.01 11.25 -5.47
C GLU A 54 3.91 10.77 -4.02
N ALA A 55 2.74 10.30 -3.58
CA ALA A 55 2.59 9.65 -2.28
C ALA A 55 3.56 8.46 -2.11
N ILE A 56 3.75 7.65 -3.17
CA ILE A 56 4.72 6.53 -3.19
C ILE A 56 6.17 7.03 -3.21
N SER A 57 6.47 8.15 -3.87
CA SER A 57 7.83 8.70 -3.92
C SER A 57 8.29 9.15 -2.52
N GLN A 58 7.36 9.71 -1.74
CA GLN A 58 7.57 10.21 -0.39
C GLN A 58 7.53 9.10 0.67
N SER A 59 6.56 8.19 0.56
CA SER A 59 6.41 7.03 1.44
C SER A 59 6.23 5.73 0.64
N PRO A 60 7.32 5.10 0.18
CA PRO A 60 7.24 3.90 -0.67
C PRO A 60 6.79 2.65 0.08
N GLY A 61 6.68 2.72 1.41
CA GLY A 61 6.36 1.61 2.30
C GLY A 61 4.87 1.42 2.57
N ASP A 62 4.00 2.34 2.15
CA ASP A 62 2.58 2.23 2.43
C ASP A 62 1.86 1.37 1.38
N SER A 63 1.34 0.21 1.80
CA SER A 63 0.61 -0.72 0.94
C SER A 63 -0.63 -0.09 0.28
N ARG A 64 -1.31 0.84 0.96
CA ARG A 64 -2.53 1.50 0.47
C ARG A 64 -2.24 2.26 -0.82
N TYR A 65 -1.10 2.95 -0.90
CA TYR A 65 -0.78 3.79 -2.05
C TYR A 65 -0.56 2.95 -3.30
N HIS A 66 0.17 1.84 -3.17
CA HIS A 66 0.37 0.89 -4.27
C HIS A 66 -0.94 0.22 -4.70
N HIS A 67 -1.82 -0.10 -3.75
CA HIS A 67 -3.15 -0.65 -4.04
C HIS A 67 -4.01 0.32 -4.85
N TRP A 68 -4.10 1.58 -4.42
CA TRP A 68 -4.86 2.61 -5.13
C TRP A 68 -4.29 2.96 -6.50
N LEU A 69 -2.97 3.04 -6.62
CA LEU A 69 -2.32 3.21 -7.93
C LEU A 69 -2.68 2.05 -8.87
N ALA A 70 -2.69 0.81 -8.36
CA ALA A 70 -3.07 -0.35 -9.16
C ALA A 70 -4.53 -0.30 -9.64
N LYS A 71 -5.44 0.07 -8.74
CA LYS A 71 -6.86 0.23 -9.01
C LYS A 71 -7.09 1.27 -10.10
N THR A 72 -6.39 2.40 -10.00
CA THR A 72 -6.40 3.48 -10.99
C THR A 72 -5.87 3.03 -12.36
N TYR A 73 -4.79 2.26 -12.41
CA TYR A 73 -4.34 1.67 -13.68
C TYR A 73 -5.37 0.72 -14.31
N GLY A 74 -6.16 0.01 -13.49
CA GLY A 74 -7.28 -0.81 -13.94
C GLY A 74 -8.34 0.02 -14.67
N GLU A 75 -8.80 1.11 -14.04
CA GLU A 75 -9.80 2.02 -14.63
C GLU A 75 -9.35 2.61 -15.98
N ILE A 76 -8.10 3.07 -16.05
CA ILE A 76 -7.56 3.60 -17.31
C ILE A 76 -7.47 2.48 -18.36
N ALA A 77 -7.16 1.24 -17.95
CA ALA A 77 -7.09 0.11 -18.87
C ALA A 77 -8.45 -0.23 -19.49
N GLU A 78 -9.54 -0.18 -18.70
CA GLU A 78 -10.90 -0.49 -19.16
C GLU A 78 -11.39 0.45 -20.27
N THR A 79 -10.95 1.71 -20.24
CA THR A 79 -11.33 2.74 -21.22
C THR A 79 -10.28 2.94 -22.33
N SER A 80 -9.17 2.22 -22.28
CA SER A 80 -8.05 2.36 -23.21
C SER A 80 -8.09 1.38 -24.39
N GLY A 81 -7.47 1.76 -25.50
CA GLY A 81 -7.22 0.83 -26.60
C GLY A 81 -6.35 -0.36 -26.17
N TRP A 82 -6.56 -1.52 -26.82
CA TRP A 82 -5.95 -2.82 -26.50
C TRP A 82 -4.48 -2.77 -26.08
N LEU A 83 -3.61 -2.10 -26.84
CA LEU A 83 -2.18 -2.02 -26.54
C LEU A 83 -1.88 -1.27 -25.23
N LYS A 84 -2.56 -0.15 -24.99
CA LYS A 84 -2.43 0.63 -23.75
C LYS A 84 -3.03 -0.14 -22.58
N ALA A 85 -4.19 -0.77 -22.77
CA ALA A 85 -4.84 -1.59 -21.76
C ALA A 85 -3.95 -2.74 -21.27
N MET A 86 -3.31 -3.50 -22.17
CA MET A 86 -2.39 -4.58 -21.77
C MET A 86 -1.22 -4.09 -20.92
N ARG A 87 -0.63 -2.94 -21.30
CA ARG A 87 0.48 -2.35 -20.55
C ARG A 87 0.03 -1.89 -19.16
N LEU A 88 -1.14 -1.27 -19.07
CA LEU A 88 -1.71 -0.79 -17.81
C LEU A 88 -2.16 -1.93 -16.91
N ALA A 89 -2.74 -3.00 -17.47
CA ALA A 89 -3.04 -4.23 -16.73
C ALA A 89 -1.77 -4.83 -16.11
N GLY A 90 -0.66 -4.85 -16.85
CA GLY A 90 0.64 -5.25 -16.32
C GLY A 90 1.08 -4.39 -15.13
N LYS A 91 1.01 -3.06 -15.27
CA LYS A 91 1.33 -2.12 -14.17
C LYS A 91 0.42 -2.31 -12.96
N SER A 92 -0.88 -2.49 -13.18
CA SER A 92 -1.87 -2.75 -12.11
C SER A 92 -1.49 -3.99 -11.31
N LYS A 93 -1.19 -5.11 -11.98
CA LYS A 93 -0.72 -6.34 -11.32
C LYS A 93 0.56 -6.11 -10.53
N ASP A 94 1.54 -5.39 -11.08
CA ASP A 94 2.81 -5.18 -10.40
C ASP A 94 2.65 -4.29 -9.15
N SER A 95 1.79 -3.27 -9.23
CA SER A 95 1.42 -2.43 -8.07
C SER A 95 0.62 -3.22 -7.01
N LEU A 96 -0.31 -4.10 -7.41
CA LEU A 96 -1.01 -4.99 -6.48
C LEU A 96 -0.06 -5.95 -5.75
N LYS A 97 0.88 -6.55 -6.50
CA LYS A 97 1.93 -7.38 -5.90
C LYS A 97 2.73 -6.59 -4.88
N ARG A 98 3.11 -5.35 -5.21
CA ARG A 98 3.87 -4.50 -4.29
C ARG A 98 3.08 -4.17 -3.03
N ALA A 99 1.79 -3.88 -3.15
CA ALA A 99 0.90 -3.67 -2.01
C ALA A 99 0.86 -4.90 -1.08
N VAL A 100 0.69 -6.10 -1.64
CA VAL A 100 0.67 -7.36 -0.87
C VAL A 100 2.05 -7.69 -0.26
N GLU A 101 3.14 -7.37 -0.95
CA GLU A 101 4.50 -7.52 -0.41
C GLU A 101 4.76 -6.60 0.79
N LEU A 102 4.21 -5.38 0.76
CA LEU A 102 4.33 -4.40 1.84
C LEU A 102 3.44 -4.73 3.04
N ASP A 103 2.21 -5.15 2.77
CA ASP A 103 1.25 -5.60 3.78
C ASP A 103 0.55 -6.87 3.31
N PRO A 104 1.03 -8.05 3.77
CA PRO A 104 0.40 -9.33 3.47
C PRO A 104 -1.01 -9.50 4.06
N GLU A 105 -1.46 -8.60 4.93
CA GLU A 105 -2.81 -8.61 5.51
C GLU A 105 -3.74 -7.58 4.83
N ASN A 106 -3.27 -6.87 3.79
CA ASN A 106 -4.10 -5.96 3.01
C ASN A 106 -5.13 -6.74 2.18
N ILE A 107 -6.29 -7.01 2.81
CA ILE A 107 -7.41 -7.76 2.26
C ILE A 107 -7.87 -7.19 0.91
N ARG A 108 -7.87 -5.87 0.75
CA ARG A 108 -8.32 -5.23 -0.49
C ARG A 108 -7.34 -5.51 -1.62
N ALA A 109 -6.04 -5.34 -1.40
CA ALA A 109 -5.01 -5.64 -2.39
C ALA A 109 -4.94 -7.14 -2.74
N LEU A 110 -5.07 -8.02 -1.74
CA LEU A 110 -5.16 -9.47 -1.96
C LEU A 110 -6.37 -9.83 -2.84
N THR A 111 -7.53 -9.26 -2.53
CA THR A 111 -8.77 -9.51 -3.28
C THR A 111 -8.64 -9.09 -4.75
N ASP A 112 -8.09 -7.91 -5.00
CA ASP A 112 -7.89 -7.39 -6.36
C ASP A 112 -6.80 -8.17 -7.12
N LEU A 113 -5.73 -8.59 -6.44
CA LEU A 113 -4.69 -9.43 -7.04
C LEU A 113 -5.20 -10.84 -7.37
N MET A 114 -6.02 -11.42 -6.50
CA MET A 114 -6.72 -12.68 -6.76
C MET A 114 -7.63 -12.57 -7.98
N LYS A 115 -8.42 -11.48 -8.06
CA LYS A 115 -9.29 -11.20 -9.20
C LYS A 115 -8.48 -11.09 -10.49
N TYR A 116 -7.38 -10.32 -10.49
CA TYR A 116 -6.47 -10.22 -11.63
C TYR A 116 -5.97 -11.59 -12.07
N TYR A 117 -5.46 -12.41 -11.13
CA TYR A 117 -4.97 -13.74 -11.47
C TYR A 117 -6.06 -14.67 -12.02
N ARG A 118 -7.31 -14.50 -11.61
CA ARG A 118 -8.42 -15.31 -12.14
C ARG A 118 -8.86 -14.89 -13.53
N GLU A 119 -8.89 -13.59 -13.80
CA GLU A 119 -9.57 -13.02 -14.97
C GLU A 119 -8.62 -12.67 -16.12
N ALA A 120 -7.36 -12.34 -15.82
CA ALA A 120 -6.40 -11.96 -16.85
C ALA A 120 -6.04 -13.16 -17.76
N PRO A 121 -5.76 -12.91 -19.06
CA PRO A 121 -5.17 -13.92 -19.94
C PRO A 121 -3.87 -14.49 -19.37
N ARG A 122 -3.60 -15.78 -19.66
CA ARG A 122 -2.37 -16.46 -19.17
C ARG A 122 -1.09 -15.73 -19.58
N PHE A 123 -1.02 -15.23 -20.81
CA PHE A 123 0.16 -14.50 -21.29
C PHE A 123 0.35 -13.12 -20.62
N LEU A 124 -0.71 -12.55 -20.02
CA LEU A 124 -0.65 -11.34 -19.19
C LEU A 124 -0.44 -11.65 -17.69
N GLY A 125 -0.21 -12.92 -17.36
CA GLY A 125 0.11 -13.37 -16.01
C GLY A 125 -1.08 -13.94 -15.22
N GLY A 126 -2.24 -14.15 -15.84
CA GLY A 126 -3.35 -14.87 -15.22
C GLY A 126 -2.97 -16.29 -14.79
N SER A 127 -3.41 -16.69 -13.59
CA SER A 127 -3.11 -17.99 -12.98
C SER A 127 -4.16 -18.39 -11.93
N ASN A 128 -5.02 -19.36 -12.24
CA ASN A 128 -5.96 -19.94 -11.28
C ASN A 128 -5.27 -20.54 -10.05
N LYS A 129 -4.03 -21.04 -10.20
CA LYS A 129 -3.24 -21.55 -9.07
C LYS A 129 -2.93 -20.44 -8.07
N LYS A 130 -2.42 -19.30 -8.55
CA LYS A 130 -2.11 -18.14 -7.69
C LYS A 130 -3.36 -17.51 -7.10
N ALA A 131 -4.45 -17.44 -7.86
CA ALA A 131 -5.74 -16.99 -7.31
C ALA A 131 -6.21 -17.88 -6.15
N LYS A 132 -6.05 -19.21 -6.28
CA LYS A 132 -6.38 -20.17 -5.21
C LYS A 132 -5.47 -19.99 -3.98
N GLU A 133 -4.18 -19.78 -4.19
CA GLU A 133 -3.23 -19.50 -3.08
C GLU A 133 -3.67 -18.26 -2.29
N ILE A 134 -4.05 -17.17 -2.96
CA ILE A 134 -4.55 -15.96 -2.29
C ILE A 134 -5.90 -16.21 -1.60
N SER A 135 -6.82 -16.97 -2.22
CA SER A 135 -8.09 -17.35 -1.59
C SER A 135 -7.89 -18.03 -0.24
N ILE A 136 -6.92 -18.94 -0.15
CA ILE A 136 -6.58 -19.62 1.12
C ILE A 136 -6.04 -18.61 2.14
N GLN A 137 -5.16 -17.69 1.72
CA GLN A 137 -4.65 -16.63 2.60
C GLN A 137 -5.78 -15.75 3.14
N LEU A 138 -6.73 -15.35 2.29
CA LEU A 138 -7.89 -14.56 2.70
C LEU A 138 -8.75 -15.30 3.73
N GLU A 139 -9.01 -16.59 3.53
CA GLU A 139 -9.74 -17.43 4.50
C GLU A 139 -9.01 -17.53 5.86
N GLU A 140 -7.68 -17.62 5.86
CA GLU A 140 -6.87 -17.63 7.08
C GLU A 140 -6.94 -16.30 7.83
N LEU A 141 -6.86 -15.18 7.11
CA LEU A 141 -7.00 -13.84 7.69
C LEU A 141 -8.40 -13.60 8.25
N GLU A 142 -9.45 -14.06 7.56
CA GLU A 142 -10.83 -13.99 8.05
C GLU A 142 -10.98 -14.76 9.37
N LYS A 143 -10.48 -16.01 9.43
CA LYS A 143 -10.49 -16.81 10.66
C LYS A 143 -9.74 -16.11 11.78
N LYS A 144 -8.54 -15.57 11.51
CA LYS A 144 -7.73 -14.83 12.49
C LYS A 144 -8.50 -13.64 13.07
N ASN A 145 -9.18 -12.87 12.22
CA ASN A 145 -9.98 -11.73 12.64
C ASN A 145 -11.18 -12.16 13.49
N THR A 146 -11.94 -13.18 13.08
CA THR A 146 -13.07 -13.71 13.86
C THR A 146 -12.65 -14.25 15.24
N HIS A 147 -11.53 -14.97 15.34
CA HIS A 147 -11.02 -15.47 16.62
C HIS A 147 -10.40 -14.37 17.52
N SER A 148 -10.05 -13.21 16.96
CA SER A 148 -9.61 -12.04 17.73
C SER A 148 -10.78 -11.36 18.47
N PHE A 149 -11.96 -11.34 17.85
CA PHE A 149 -13.19 -10.82 18.47
C PHE A 149 -13.65 -11.67 19.67
N ASP A 150 -13.52 -12.99 19.60
CA ASP A 150 -13.92 -13.88 20.69
C ASP A 150 -13.08 -13.71 21.97
N LYS A 151 -11.79 -13.35 21.85
CA LYS A 151 -10.90 -13.18 23.02
C LYS A 151 -11.14 -11.89 23.80
N HIS A 152 -11.72 -10.86 23.18
CA HIS A 152 -12.02 -9.59 23.88
C HIS A 152 -13.36 -9.59 24.61
N HIS A 153 -14.26 -10.52 24.29
CA HIS A 153 -15.56 -10.60 24.98
C HIS A 153 -15.54 -11.45 26.26
N VAL A 154 -14.52 -12.29 26.46
CA VAL A 154 -14.42 -13.16 27.65
C VAL A 154 -13.81 -12.45 28.86
N ILE A 155 -13.05 -11.37 28.68
CA ILE A 155 -12.30 -10.71 29.78
C ILE A 155 -13.14 -9.70 30.60
N THR A 156 -14.39 -9.41 30.19
CA THR A 156 -15.24 -8.42 30.89
C THR A 156 -16.24 -9.07 31.85
N VAL A 157 -16.42 -10.39 31.80
CA VAL A 157 -17.43 -11.09 32.63
C VAL A 157 -16.87 -11.62 33.96
N GLU A 158 -15.55 -11.80 34.09
CA GLU A 158 -14.94 -12.37 35.31
C GLU A 158 -14.50 -11.37 36.40
N ARG A 159 -14.67 -10.04 36.20
CA ARG A 159 -14.26 -9.04 37.22
C ARG A 159 -15.36 -8.53 38.16
N ASN A 160 -16.58 -9.04 38.04
CA ASN A 160 -17.74 -8.58 38.84
C ASN A 160 -18.51 -9.70 39.56
N SER A 161 -17.86 -10.83 39.86
CA SER A 161 -18.40 -11.88 40.73
C SER A 161 -17.51 -12.08 41.95
#